data_AF-A0A352Q382-F1
#
_entry.id   AF-A0A352Q382-F1
#
_cell.length_a   1.000
_cell.length_b   1.000
_cell.length_c   1.000
_cell.angle_alpha   90.00
_cell.angle_beta   90.00
_cell.angle_gamma   90.00
#
_symmetry.space_group_name_H-M   'P 1'
#
loop_
_entity.id
_entity.type
_entity.pdbx_description
1 polymer ?
#
loop_
_entity_poly.entity_id
_entity_poly.type
_entity_poly.pdbx_seq_one_letter_code
_entity_poly.pdbx_strand_id
1 'polypeptide(L)' 'ATNGAEELGAMIQLIDSLREAKRQVIIPFIETPAMMPSLWQHGVSYIQGHYIQPPMETMDYDFSEG' A
#
# COMPACT_ATOMS: atom_id res chain seq x y z
N ALA A 1 -11.67 16.45 -10.12
CA ALA A 1 -11.17 15.24 -10.82
C ALA A 1 -9.64 15.22 -10.98
N THR A 2 -8.92 16.30 -10.65
CA THR A 2 -7.46 16.44 -10.81
C THR A 2 -6.64 15.94 -9.61
N ASN A 3 -7.15 16.09 -8.38
CA ASN A 3 -6.35 15.81 -7.17
C ASN A 3 -5.88 14.35 -7.03
N GLY A 4 -6.74 13.36 -7.30
CA GLY A 4 -6.39 11.96 -6.99
C GLY A 4 -5.25 11.39 -7.83
N ALA A 5 -5.09 11.86 -9.08
CA ALA A 5 -3.99 11.44 -9.94
C ALA A 5 -2.65 12.07 -9.52
N GLU A 6 -2.68 13.34 -9.11
CA GLU A 6 -1.50 14.05 -8.60
C GLU A 6 -1.04 13.47 -7.26
N GLU A 7 -1.98 13.16 -6.36
CA GLU A 7 -1.72 12.51 -5.06
C GLU A 7 -1.08 11.12 -5.24
N LEU A 8 -1.60 10.31 -6.17
CA LEU A 8 -1.02 9.01 -6.51
C LEU A 8 0.41 9.17 -7.07
N GLY A 9 0.63 10.17 -7.94
CA GLY A 9 1.94 10.47 -8.50
C GLY A 9 2.97 10.86 -7.44
N ALA A 10 2.60 11.73 -6.49
CA ALA A 10 3.46 12.12 -5.37
C ALA A 10 3.79 10.92 -4.46
N MET A 11 2.81 10.05 -4.20
CA MET A 11 3.01 8.83 -3.42
C MET A 11 3.99 7.86 -4.11
N ILE A 12 3.85 7.68 -5.43
CA ILE A 12 4.78 6.86 -6.23
C ILE A 12 6.22 7.39 -6.13
N GLN A 13 6.41 8.70 -6.28
CA GLN A 13 7.74 9.32 -6.16
C GLN A 13 8.36 9.07 -4.78
N LEU A 14 7.56 9.13 -3.72
CA LEU A 14 8.01 8.81 -2.37
C LEU A 14 8.43 7.33 -2.25
N ILE A 15 7.62 6.40 -2.76
CA ILE A 15 7.94 4.96 -2.74
C ILE A 15 9.25 4.69 -3.46
N ASP A 16 9.45 5.26 -4.64
CA ASP A 16 10.69 5.10 -5.41
C ASP A 16 11.91 5.59 -4.62
N SER A 17 11.82 6.78 -3.98
CA SER A 17 12.91 7.33 -3.18
C SER A 17 13.28 6.44 -1.97
N LEU A 18 12.27 5.85 -1.31
CA LEU A 18 12.46 4.96 -0.17
C LEU A 18 13.06 3.62 -0.59
N ARG A 19 12.65 3.11 -1.75
CA ARG A 19 13.21 1.91 -2.38
C ARG A 19 14.69 2.11 -2.71
N GLU A 20 15.05 3.24 -3.33
CA GLU A 20 16.45 3.60 -3.61
C GLU A 20 17.30 3.68 -2.33
N ALA A 21 16.71 4.19 -1.25
CA ALA A 21 17.31 4.20 0.09
C ALA A 21 17.32 2.82 0.79
N LYS A 22 16.90 1.75 0.11
CA LYS A 22 16.81 0.37 0.63
C LYS A 22 15.95 0.26 1.90
N ARG A 23 14.85 1.02 1.95
CA ARG A 23 13.87 0.97 3.05
C ARG A 23 12.68 0.13 2.66
N GLN A 24 12.14 -0.60 3.63
CA GLN A 24 10.84 -1.24 3.48
C GLN A 24 9.73 -0.20 3.60
N VAL A 25 8.72 -0.29 2.74
CA VAL A 25 7.62 0.67 2.68
C VAL A 25 6.31 -0.01 3.02
N ILE A 26 5.57 0.55 3.97
CA ILE A 26 4.22 0.12 4.36
C ILE A 26 3.26 1.23 3.93
N ILE A 27 2.24 0.89 3.14
CA ILE A 27 1.16 1.82 2.79
C ILE A 27 -0.07 1.51 3.64
N PRO A 28 -0.44 2.42 4.56
CA PRO A 28 -1.67 2.30 5.34
C PRO A 28 -2.90 2.78 4.56
N PHE A 29 -4.08 2.65 5.17
CA PHE A 29 -5.36 3.17 4.67
C PHE A 29 -5.79 2.66 3.28
N ILE A 30 -5.48 1.39 2.96
CA ILE A 30 -6.10 0.73 1.81
C ILE A 30 -7.58 0.44 2.11
N GLU A 31 -8.45 1.33 1.64
CA GLU A 31 -9.91 1.22 1.78
C GLU A 31 -10.57 0.67 0.49
N THR A 32 -9.86 0.72 -0.63
CA THR A 32 -10.33 0.19 -1.91
C THR A 32 -9.18 -0.46 -2.69
N PRO A 33 -9.45 -1.46 -3.54
CA PRO A 33 -8.41 -2.14 -4.31
C PRO A 33 -7.84 -1.30 -5.46
N ALA A 34 -8.45 -0.17 -5.79
CA ALA A 34 -8.22 0.58 -7.03
C ALA A 34 -6.75 1.01 -7.24
N MET A 35 -6.02 1.29 -6.16
CA MET A 35 -4.63 1.76 -6.23
C MET A 35 -3.58 0.66 -6.03
N MET A 36 -3.97 -0.52 -5.54
CA MET A 36 -3.02 -1.58 -5.18
C MET A 36 -2.12 -2.02 -6.35
N PRO A 37 -2.63 -2.25 -7.58
CA PRO A 37 -1.78 -2.68 -8.69
C PRO A 37 -0.66 -1.68 -9.02
N SER A 38 -0.98 -0.37 -8.99
CA SER A 38 0.00 0.68 -9.25
C SER A 38 1.07 0.74 -8.14
N LEU A 39 0.69 0.59 -6.88
CA LEU A 39 1.65 0.60 -5.75
C LEU A 39 2.58 -0.61 -5.78
N TRP A 40 2.04 -1.80 -6.06
CA TRP A 40 2.82 -3.03 -6.19
C TRP A 40 3.88 -2.93 -7.30
N GLN A 41 3.52 -2.37 -8.45
CA GLN A 41 4.45 -2.16 -9.57
C GLN A 41 5.63 -1.24 -9.21
N HIS A 42 5.47 -0.34 -8.23
CA HIS A 42 6.54 0.56 -7.79
C HIS A 42 7.36 0.02 -6.61
N GLY A 43 7.14 -1.24 -6.21
CA GLY A 43 8.02 -1.95 -5.28
C GLY A 43 7.76 -1.62 -3.82
N VAL A 44 6.52 -1.33 -3.48
CA VAL A 44 6.10 -1.21 -2.09
C VAL A 44 6.19 -2.58 -1.39
N SER A 45 6.49 -2.60 -0.09
CA SER A 45 6.82 -3.85 0.61
C SER A 45 5.61 -4.50 1.27
N TYR A 46 4.73 -3.68 1.84
CA TYR A 46 3.55 -4.13 2.57
C TYR A 46 2.39 -3.16 2.39
N ILE A 47 1.17 -3.67 2.55
CA ILE A 47 -0.07 -2.89 2.60
C ILE A 47 -0.82 -3.15 3.89
N GLN A 48 -1.54 -2.13 4.36
CA GLN A 48 -2.46 -2.21 5.49
C GLN A 48 -3.71 -1.37 5.19
N GLY A 49 -4.88 -1.86 5.58
CA GLY A 49 -6.12 -1.11 5.50
C GLY A 49 -7.32 -1.98 5.80
N HIS A 50 -8.47 -1.36 6.06
CA HIS A 50 -9.69 -2.08 6.42
C HIS A 50 -10.20 -2.98 5.29
N TYR A 51 -9.84 -2.69 4.03
CA TYR A 51 -10.14 -3.56 2.90
C TYR A 51 -9.45 -4.93 3.02
N ILE A 52 -8.25 -4.97 3.60
CA ILE A 52 -7.47 -6.21 3.80
C ILE A 52 -7.98 -6.93 5.05
N GLN A 53 -7.91 -6.25 6.19
CA GLN A 53 -8.50 -6.70 7.43
C GLN A 53 -8.70 -5.49 8.36
N PRO A 54 -9.90 -5.30 8.94
CA PRO A 54 -10.10 -4.31 9.98
C PRO A 54 -9.37 -4.71 11.27
N PRO A 55 -9.16 -3.78 12.22
CA PRO A 55 -8.66 -4.13 13.54
C PRO A 55 -9.53 -5.19 14.23
N MET A 56 -8.88 -6.19 14.82
CA MET A 56 -9.53 -7.32 15.50
C MET A 56 -8.90 -7.58 16.86
N GLU A 57 -9.65 -8.21 17.76
CA GLU A 57 -9.15 -8.62 19.08
C GLU A 57 -8.17 -9.80 19.01
N THR A 58 -8.25 -10.59 17.94
CA THR A 58 -7.44 -11.78 17.67
C THR A 58 -6.54 -11.58 16.46
N MET A 59 -5.37 -12.24 16.47
CA MET A 59 -4.41 -12.26 15.35
C MET A 59 -4.60 -13.50 14.47
N ASP A 60 -5.76 -13.61 13.84
CA ASP A 60 -6.17 -14.78 13.03
C ASP A 60 -6.25 -14.46 11.52
N TYR A 61 -5.53 -13.43 11.08
CA TYR A 61 -5.38 -13.14 9.65
C TYR A 61 -4.72 -14.30 8.92
N ASP A 62 -5.31 -14.71 7.81
CA ASP A 62 -4.76 -15.74 6.95
C ASP A 62 -3.71 -15.15 6.00
N PHE A 63 -2.45 -15.37 6.34
CA PHE A 63 -1.30 -15.00 5.50
C PHE A 63 -0.96 -16.07 4.45
N SER A 64 -1.73 -17.16 4.36
CA SER A 64 -1.45 -18.19 3.35
C SER A 64 -1.68 -17.60 1.95
N GLU A 65 -0.58 -17.34 1.26
CA GLU A 65 -0.57 -17.10 -0.17
C GLU A 65 -0.83 -18.45 -0.85
N GLY A 66 -1.85 -18.50 -1.71
CA GLY A 66 -1.98 -19.58 -2.70
C GLY A 66 -0.95 -19.42 -3.81
#